data_AF-A0A820E231-F1
#
_entry.id   AF-A0A820E231-F1
#
_cell.length_a   1.000
_cell.length_b   1.000
_cell.length_c   1.000
_cell.angle_alpha   90.00
_cell.angle_beta   90.00
_cell.angle_gamma   90.00
#
_symmetry.space_group_name_H-M   'P 1'
#
loop_
_entity.id
_entity.type
_entity.pdbx_description
1 polymer ?
#
loop_
_entity_poly.entity_id
_entity_poly.type
_entity_poly.pdbx_seq_one_letter_code
_entity_poly.pdbx_strand_id
1 'polypeptide(L)'
;ELTLFDQLCSVCALCSIIMNINPHSNTKSNLFCELGQASAFQIARRITDLSSSFVPGQQEDPSEFLIVLLNRFMQRISSNDNTLFSTYLCNPLHSIFGINVKSSITCTSCQIQITKKNYETIWSIPIVSYYNLKEALVAFCSKEKLTGDNAFPCSQCHSKTTALQSLQLANTSSIIIIHLKRFIYDQRKTANNGHIFAYIRSPDNLWYKINDELVTSTAPKAVFSDNNSYILWYTKLSEEKRYLYRKEINELFISSSQISFSSTPIHRNIQMTRNFDDCSAVRKKPFLMIMCI
;
A
#
# COMPACT_ATOMS: atom_id res chain seq x y z
N GLU A 1 35.10 -17.47 6.01
CA GLU A 1 35.53 -16.43 5.06
C GLU A 1 34.29 -15.70 4.56
N LEU A 2 34.28 -14.37 4.62
CA LEU A 2 33.21 -13.57 4.05
C LEU A 2 33.32 -13.68 2.52
N THR A 3 32.24 -14.13 1.88
CA THR A 3 32.18 -14.27 0.42
C THR A 3 32.17 -12.88 -0.24
N LEU A 4 32.56 -12.77 -1.51
CA LEU A 4 32.46 -11.52 -2.31
C LEU A 4 31.06 -10.87 -2.21
N PHE A 5 30.05 -11.70 -1.92
CA PHE A 5 28.65 -11.34 -1.70
C PHE A 5 28.39 -10.53 -0.42
N ASP A 6 29.19 -10.71 0.63
CA ASP A 6 29.06 -9.98 1.90
C ASP A 6 29.37 -8.47 1.75
N GLN A 7 29.87 -8.05 0.58
CA GLN A 7 30.11 -6.65 0.23
C GLN A 7 28.96 -5.97 -0.54
N LEU A 8 27.95 -6.72 -0.99
CA LEU A 8 26.81 -6.15 -1.72
C LEU A 8 25.90 -5.35 -0.79
N CYS A 9 25.51 -4.13 -1.18
CA CYS A 9 24.45 -3.43 -0.49
C CYS A 9 23.08 -4.10 -0.76
N SER A 10 22.11 -3.90 0.14
CA SER A 10 20.77 -4.49 0.08
C SER A 10 20.04 -4.23 -1.25
N VAL A 11 20.27 -3.05 -1.86
CA VAL A 11 19.73 -2.71 -3.19
C VAL A 11 20.33 -3.60 -4.29
N CYS A 12 21.64 -3.84 -4.29
CA CYS A 12 22.29 -4.72 -5.28
C CYS A 12 21.86 -6.18 -5.12
N ALA A 13 21.64 -6.64 -3.88
CA ALA A 13 21.13 -7.99 -3.62
C ALA A 13 19.72 -8.18 -4.19
N LEU A 14 18.83 -7.18 -4.05
CA LEU A 14 17.51 -7.21 -4.67
C LEU A 14 17.57 -7.23 -6.20
N CYS A 15 18.46 -6.43 -6.81
CA CYS A 15 18.67 -6.48 -8.25
C CYS A 15 19.10 -7.88 -8.71
N SER A 16 19.98 -8.56 -7.97
CA SER A 16 20.39 -9.95 -8.29
C SER A 16 19.21 -10.93 -8.19
N ILE A 17 18.34 -10.81 -7.18
CA ILE A 17 17.10 -11.63 -7.10
C ILE A 17 16.19 -11.39 -8.30
N ILE A 18 15.98 -10.13 -8.70
CA ILE A 18 15.14 -9.79 -9.86
C ILE A 18 15.68 -10.42 -11.14
N MET A 19 17.01 -10.35 -11.35
CA MET A 19 17.66 -10.97 -12.49
C MET A 19 17.54 -12.50 -12.49
N ASN A 20 17.57 -13.14 -11.30
CA ASN A 20 17.34 -14.58 -11.18
C ASN A 20 15.89 -14.99 -11.50
N ILE A 21 14.91 -14.17 -11.10
CA ILE A 21 13.48 -14.39 -11.42
C ILE A 21 13.22 -14.16 -12.92
N ASN A 22 13.92 -13.21 -13.55
CA ASN A 22 13.77 -12.87 -14.96
C ASN A 22 15.10 -12.89 -15.73
N PRO A 23 15.66 -14.09 -16.00
CA PRO A 23 17.00 -14.25 -16.59
C PRO A 23 17.09 -13.79 -18.06
N HIS A 24 15.94 -13.56 -18.71
CA HIS A 24 15.87 -13.09 -20.10
C HIS A 24 15.68 -11.57 -20.23
N SER A 25 15.66 -10.83 -19.13
CA SER A 25 15.63 -9.38 -19.18
C SER A 25 16.92 -8.83 -19.84
N ASN A 26 16.75 -7.96 -20.85
CA ASN A 26 17.85 -7.39 -21.66
C ASN A 26 18.82 -6.48 -20.88
N THR A 27 18.67 -6.36 -19.57
CA THR A 27 19.57 -5.61 -18.67
C THR A 27 20.79 -6.46 -18.30
N LYS A 28 21.56 -6.93 -19.29
CA LYS A 28 22.92 -7.40 -19.04
C LYS A 28 23.84 -6.21 -18.84
N SER A 29 23.80 -5.59 -17.66
CA SER A 29 24.97 -4.81 -17.23
C SER A 29 26.06 -5.81 -16.86
N ASN A 30 27.19 -5.74 -17.56
CA ASN A 30 28.35 -6.63 -17.40
C ASN A 30 28.89 -6.73 -15.95
N LEU A 31 28.45 -5.85 -15.04
CA LEU A 31 28.87 -5.79 -13.65
C LEU A 31 28.25 -6.88 -12.74
N PHE A 32 27.14 -7.50 -13.13
CA PHE A 32 26.39 -8.40 -12.23
C PHE A 32 26.66 -9.90 -12.42
N CYS A 33 27.29 -10.30 -13.55
CA CYS A 33 27.63 -11.71 -13.79
C CYS A 33 28.73 -12.25 -12.85
N GLU A 34 29.50 -11.39 -12.18
CA GLU A 34 30.57 -11.81 -11.25
C GLU A 34 30.12 -11.95 -9.78
N LEU A 35 28.90 -11.52 -9.44
CA LEU A 35 28.49 -11.32 -8.05
C LEU A 35 27.77 -12.50 -7.38
N GLY A 36 27.55 -13.62 -8.09
CA GLY A 36 26.86 -14.79 -7.54
C GLY A 36 25.35 -14.60 -7.34
N GLN A 37 24.62 -15.71 -7.22
CA GLN A 37 23.17 -15.71 -7.05
C GLN A 37 22.77 -15.23 -5.64
N ALA A 38 22.06 -14.10 -5.56
CA ALA A 38 21.44 -13.65 -4.32
C ALA A 38 20.18 -14.46 -3.99
N SER A 39 20.00 -14.82 -2.72
CA SER A 39 18.75 -15.41 -2.20
C SER A 39 18.04 -14.46 -1.23
N ALA A 40 16.72 -14.60 -1.14
CA ALA A 40 15.91 -13.83 -0.17
C ALA A 40 16.38 -14.06 1.28
N PHE A 41 16.89 -15.26 1.58
CA PHE A 41 17.46 -15.60 2.89
C PHE A 41 18.67 -14.72 3.25
N GLN A 42 19.55 -14.42 2.28
CA GLN A 42 20.72 -13.57 2.54
C GLN A 42 20.32 -12.12 2.84
N ILE A 43 19.28 -11.62 2.18
CA ILE A 43 18.70 -10.30 2.48
C ILE A 43 18.11 -10.29 3.89
N ALA A 44 17.36 -11.33 4.26
CA ALA A 44 16.76 -11.45 5.59
C ALA A 44 17.82 -11.48 6.70
N ARG A 45 18.95 -12.17 6.49
CA ARG A 45 20.07 -12.20 7.46
C ARG A 45 20.73 -10.82 7.64
N ARG A 46 20.67 -9.98 6.60
CA ARG A 46 21.27 -8.63 6.55
C ARG A 46 20.21 -7.53 6.58
N ILE A 47 19.03 -7.80 7.14
CA ILE A 47 17.93 -6.84 7.21
C ILE A 47 18.35 -5.54 7.93
N THR A 48 19.32 -5.63 8.84
CA THR A 48 19.93 -4.48 9.54
C THR A 48 20.61 -3.48 8.60
N ASP A 49 21.05 -3.91 7.42
CA ASP A 49 21.64 -3.03 6.39
C ASP A 49 20.57 -2.10 5.77
N LEU A 50 19.29 -2.49 5.85
CA LEU A 50 18.15 -1.65 5.47
C LEU A 50 17.76 -0.69 6.59
N SER A 51 17.81 -1.11 7.85
CA SER A 51 17.62 -0.25 9.02
C SER A 51 18.09 -0.98 10.27
N SER A 52 18.79 -0.27 11.16
CA SER A 52 19.21 -0.82 12.46
C SER A 52 18.03 -1.18 13.37
N SER A 53 16.82 -0.70 13.07
CA SER A 53 15.61 -1.04 13.81
C SER A 53 15.12 -2.46 13.53
N PHE A 54 15.48 -3.06 12.40
CA PHE A 54 15.04 -4.40 12.06
C PHE A 54 15.90 -5.46 12.72
N VAL A 55 15.26 -6.51 13.24
CA VAL A 55 15.95 -7.60 13.91
C VAL A 55 15.80 -8.89 13.09
N PRO A 56 16.91 -9.53 12.67
CA PRO A 56 16.85 -10.80 11.95
C PRO A 56 16.01 -11.84 12.70
N GLY A 57 15.05 -12.44 11.99
CA GLY A 57 14.16 -13.46 12.56
C GLY A 57 12.94 -12.93 13.31
N GLN A 58 12.77 -11.61 13.44
CA GLN A 58 11.54 -11.01 13.98
C GLN A 58 10.52 -10.71 12.87
N GLN A 59 9.23 -10.75 13.23
CA GLN A 59 8.18 -10.27 12.35
C GLN A 59 8.18 -8.74 12.33
N GLU A 60 8.10 -8.17 11.13
CA GLU A 60 8.11 -6.73 10.90
C GLU A 60 6.82 -6.28 10.21
N ASP A 61 6.47 -4.99 10.33
CA ASP A 61 5.36 -4.41 9.58
C ASP A 61 5.76 -4.28 8.09
N PRO A 62 5.05 -4.92 7.15
CA PRO A 62 5.43 -4.85 5.74
C PRO A 62 5.31 -3.45 5.15
N SER A 63 4.52 -2.54 5.74
CA SER A 63 4.46 -1.14 5.33
C SER A 63 5.71 -0.37 5.76
N GLU A 64 6.23 -0.64 6.97
CA GLU A 64 7.48 -0.07 7.45
C GLU A 64 8.67 -0.58 6.63
N PHE A 65 8.72 -1.90 6.41
CA PHE A 65 9.71 -2.51 5.53
C PHE A 65 9.71 -1.88 4.14
N LEU A 66 8.53 -1.69 3.52
CA LEU A 66 8.42 -1.07 2.21
C LEU A 66 8.91 0.39 2.20
N ILE A 67 8.58 1.19 3.23
CA ILE A 67 9.05 2.58 3.35
C ILE A 67 10.57 2.62 3.45
N VAL A 68 11.15 1.81 4.34
CA VAL A 68 12.60 1.74 4.53
C VAL A 68 13.28 1.32 3.23
N LEU A 69 12.72 0.31 2.55
CA LEU A 69 13.26 -0.19 1.30
C LEU A 69 13.27 0.88 0.20
N LEU A 70 12.15 1.58 -0.02
CA LEU A 70 12.07 2.65 -1.01
C LEU A 70 13.01 3.81 -0.69
N ASN A 71 13.15 4.18 0.60
CA ASN A 71 14.13 5.19 1.03
C ASN A 71 15.58 4.76 0.72
N ARG A 72 15.91 3.47 0.86
CA ARG A 72 17.25 2.95 0.51
C ARG A 72 17.51 2.96 -0.99
N PHE A 73 16.51 2.63 -1.81
CA PHE A 73 16.60 2.80 -3.27
C PHE A 73 16.88 4.26 -3.65
N MET A 74 16.15 5.20 -3.05
CA MET A 74 16.37 6.64 -3.28
C MET A 74 17.79 7.08 -2.96
N GLN A 75 18.27 6.73 -1.76
CA GLN A 75 19.63 7.09 -1.33
C GLN A 75 20.68 6.56 -2.30
N ARG A 76 20.50 5.33 -2.81
CA ARG A 76 21.45 4.68 -3.72
C ARG A 76 21.43 5.28 -5.13
N ILE A 77 20.27 5.72 -5.62
CA ILE A 77 20.15 6.42 -6.90
C ILE A 77 20.84 7.78 -6.78
N SER A 78 20.53 8.56 -5.74
CA SER A 78 21.10 9.89 -5.54
C SER A 78 22.62 9.89 -5.31
N SER A 79 23.19 8.81 -4.75
CA SER A 79 24.63 8.72 -4.49
C SER A 79 25.49 8.42 -5.72
N ASN A 80 24.90 7.96 -6.84
CA ASN A 80 25.62 7.63 -8.06
C ASN A 80 25.78 8.82 -9.02
N ASP A 81 24.98 9.87 -8.85
CA ASP A 81 25.01 11.05 -9.72
C ASP A 81 25.90 12.14 -9.11
N ASN A 82 27.17 12.19 -9.52
CA ASN A 82 28.10 13.30 -9.23
C ASN A 82 27.76 14.60 -10.01
N THR A 83 26.56 14.74 -10.58
CA THR A 83 26.17 15.89 -11.41
C THR A 83 25.03 16.66 -10.76
N LEU A 84 25.34 17.89 -10.33
CA LEU A 84 24.50 19.11 -10.25
C LEU A 84 22.97 19.01 -10.06
N PHE A 85 22.42 17.99 -9.40
CA PHE A 85 21.00 17.91 -9.01
C PHE A 85 20.73 18.64 -7.68
N SER A 86 21.38 19.78 -7.50
CA SER A 86 21.31 20.62 -6.30
C SER A 86 20.11 21.57 -6.29
N THR A 87 19.26 21.58 -7.33
CA THR A 87 18.27 22.67 -7.47
C THR A 87 16.79 22.26 -7.48
N TYR A 88 16.41 20.97 -7.46
CA TYR A 88 15.00 20.56 -7.25
C TYR A 88 14.93 19.16 -6.59
N LEU A 89 14.59 19.04 -5.30
CA LEU A 89 13.24 18.76 -4.76
C LEU A 89 12.52 17.46 -5.19
N CYS A 90 13.02 16.68 -6.15
CA CYS A 90 12.28 15.52 -6.67
C CYS A 90 12.98 14.19 -6.36
N ASN A 91 12.37 13.41 -5.47
CA ASN A 91 12.66 11.99 -5.27
C ASN A 91 12.49 11.25 -6.63
N PRO A 92 13.49 10.49 -7.13
CA PRO A 92 13.41 9.80 -8.42
C PRO A 92 12.26 8.78 -8.47
N LEU A 93 11.90 8.19 -7.31
CA LEU A 93 10.73 7.31 -7.20
C LEU A 93 9.41 8.06 -7.39
N HIS A 94 9.37 9.39 -7.23
CA HIS A 94 8.16 10.16 -7.52
C HIS A 94 7.77 10.12 -8.99
N SER A 95 8.64 9.72 -9.91
CA SER A 95 8.26 9.50 -11.32
C SER A 95 7.45 8.20 -11.52
N ILE A 96 7.60 7.23 -10.61
CA ILE A 96 7.00 5.90 -10.70
C ILE A 96 5.84 5.76 -9.72
N PHE A 97 6.09 6.08 -8.45
CA PHE A 97 5.20 5.86 -7.30
C PHE A 97 4.68 7.16 -6.68
N GLY A 98 5.10 8.32 -7.20
CA GLY A 98 4.80 9.61 -6.57
C GLY A 98 3.33 9.99 -6.66
N ILE A 99 2.82 10.50 -5.55
CA ILE A 99 1.53 11.19 -5.46
C ILE A 99 1.73 12.60 -4.93
N ASN A 100 0.88 13.52 -5.36
CA ASN A 100 0.82 14.89 -4.86
C ASN A 100 -0.51 15.10 -4.13
N VAL A 101 -0.43 15.40 -2.85
CA VAL A 101 -1.59 15.71 -2.00
C VAL A 101 -1.58 17.19 -1.68
N LYS A 102 -2.63 17.89 -2.09
CA LYS A 102 -2.88 19.29 -1.75
C LYS A 102 -3.66 19.37 -0.45
N SER A 103 -3.04 19.89 0.60
CA SER A 103 -3.73 20.30 1.83
C SER A 103 -4.19 21.74 1.69
N SER A 104 -5.43 22.02 2.07
CA SER A 104 -6.01 23.35 2.07
C SER A 104 -6.67 23.63 3.42
N ILE A 105 -6.31 24.74 4.05
CA ILE A 105 -6.94 25.23 5.27
C ILE A 105 -7.57 26.59 4.97
N THR A 106 -8.88 26.70 5.19
CA THR A 106 -9.64 27.93 4.98
C THR A 106 -10.18 28.44 6.31
N CYS A 107 -9.78 29.64 6.73
CA CYS A 107 -10.34 30.29 7.92
C CYS A 107 -11.81 30.62 7.67
N THR A 108 -12.71 30.26 8.60
CA THR A 108 -14.15 30.55 8.41
C THR A 108 -14.51 32.00 8.71
N SER A 109 -13.67 32.73 9.45
CA SER A 109 -13.94 34.12 9.84
C SER A 109 -13.56 35.12 8.75
N CYS A 110 -12.35 35.03 8.19
CA CYS A 110 -11.85 35.95 7.15
C CYS A 110 -11.76 35.34 5.75
N GLN A 111 -12.08 34.05 5.59
CA GLN A 111 -12.05 33.32 4.31
C GLN A 111 -10.66 33.18 3.65
N ILE A 112 -9.57 33.59 4.32
CA ILE A 112 -8.21 33.32 3.82
C ILE A 112 -7.99 31.82 3.69
N GLN A 113 -7.43 31.40 2.56
CA GLN A 113 -7.11 30.00 2.27
C GLN A 113 -5.60 29.84 2.12
N ILE A 114 -5.04 28.92 2.90
CA ILE A 114 -3.65 28.49 2.79
C ILE A 114 -3.63 27.12 2.14
N THR A 115 -2.78 26.94 1.14
CA THR A 115 -2.63 25.65 0.47
C THR A 115 -1.18 25.20 0.47
N LYS A 116 -0.94 23.92 0.74
CA LYS A 116 0.36 23.28 0.69
C LYS A 116 0.29 22.02 -0.17
N LYS A 117 1.31 21.77 -0.99
CA LYS A 117 1.47 20.52 -1.74
C LYS A 117 2.50 19.64 -1.01
N ASN A 118 2.13 18.39 -0.78
CA ASN A 118 3.01 17.37 -0.24
C ASN A 118 3.19 16.27 -1.28
N TYR A 119 4.42 15.79 -1.44
CA TYR A 119 4.73 14.65 -2.28
C TYR A 119 4.95 13.43 -1.41
N GLU A 120 4.28 12.33 -1.74
CA GLU A 120 4.36 11.06 -1.02
C GLU A 120 4.60 9.92 -2.02
N THR A 121 5.15 8.80 -1.54
CA THR A 121 5.37 7.58 -2.35
C THR A 121 4.33 6.50 -2.03
N ILE A 122 3.76 6.54 -0.81
CA ILE A 122 2.75 5.60 -0.33
C ILE A 122 1.61 6.40 0.28
N TRP A 123 0.38 6.19 -0.19
CA TRP A 123 -0.80 6.83 0.35
C TRP A 123 -1.40 6.02 1.49
N SER A 124 -1.27 6.49 2.73
CA SER A 124 -1.79 5.76 3.89
C SER A 124 -3.21 6.19 4.25
N ILE A 125 -4.19 5.32 4.01
CA ILE A 125 -5.62 5.57 4.17
C ILE A 125 -6.18 4.86 5.41
N PRO A 126 -6.81 5.57 6.36
CA PRO A 126 -7.58 4.96 7.43
C PRO A 126 -8.78 4.21 6.87
N ILE A 127 -8.85 2.89 7.09
CA ILE A 127 -9.92 2.05 6.52
C ILE A 127 -10.92 1.57 7.57
N VAL A 128 -10.59 1.62 8.86
CA VAL A 128 -11.36 0.94 9.92
C VAL A 128 -12.81 1.41 10.03
N SER A 129 -13.08 2.66 9.67
CA SER A 129 -14.41 3.27 9.72
C SER A 129 -15.23 3.12 8.43
N TYR A 130 -14.73 2.39 7.42
CA TYR A 130 -15.33 2.36 6.08
C TYR A 130 -15.43 0.93 5.53
N TYR A 131 -16.49 0.67 4.76
CA TYR A 131 -16.73 -0.67 4.19
C TYR A 131 -15.87 -0.96 2.96
N ASN A 132 -15.50 0.09 2.22
CA ASN A 132 -14.73 -0.05 1.00
C ASN A 132 -13.75 1.12 0.81
N LEU A 133 -12.75 0.90 -0.04
CA LEU A 133 -11.71 1.89 -0.32
C LEU A 133 -12.29 3.19 -0.89
N LYS A 134 -13.34 3.13 -1.70
CA LYS A 134 -13.94 4.33 -2.32
C LYS A 134 -14.49 5.27 -1.24
N GLU A 135 -15.24 4.75 -0.28
CA GLU A 135 -15.75 5.54 0.86
C GLU A 135 -14.61 6.13 1.69
N ALA A 136 -13.59 5.33 1.99
CA ALA A 136 -12.43 5.80 2.75
C ALA A 136 -11.69 6.94 2.03
N LEU A 137 -11.51 6.86 0.72
CA LEU A 137 -10.88 7.90 -0.09
C LEU A 137 -11.73 9.18 -0.17
N VAL A 138 -13.05 9.04 -0.30
CA VAL A 138 -13.98 10.18 -0.29
C VAL A 138 -13.92 10.88 1.07
N ALA A 139 -13.96 10.11 2.15
CA ALA A 139 -13.90 10.67 3.49
C ALA A 139 -12.53 11.27 3.81
N PHE A 140 -11.44 10.66 3.36
CA PHE A 140 -10.09 11.22 3.46
C PHE A 140 -9.98 12.59 2.78
N CYS A 141 -10.67 12.78 1.65
CA CYS A 141 -10.70 14.05 0.93
C CYS A 141 -11.80 15.01 1.42
N SER A 142 -12.60 14.63 2.41
CA SER A 142 -13.69 15.47 2.91
C SER A 142 -13.16 16.63 3.76
N LYS A 143 -13.96 17.68 3.88
CA LYS A 143 -13.61 18.84 4.71
C LYS A 143 -13.80 18.48 6.18
N GLU A 144 -12.77 18.65 6.98
CA GLU A 144 -12.81 18.54 8.44
C GLU A 144 -12.80 19.94 9.07
N LYS A 145 -13.50 20.10 10.20
CA LYS A 145 -13.58 21.38 10.92
C LYS A 145 -12.53 21.38 12.03
N LEU A 146 -11.64 22.36 11.98
CA LEU A 146 -10.65 22.63 13.02
C LEU A 146 -11.26 23.56 14.06
N THR A 147 -11.48 23.07 15.29
CA THR A 147 -12.11 23.80 16.41
C THR A 147 -11.44 23.49 17.74
N GLY A 148 -11.74 24.28 18.78
CA GLY A 148 -11.24 24.07 20.14
C GLY A 148 -9.72 24.17 20.20
N ASP A 149 -9.05 23.20 20.83
CA ASP A 149 -7.60 23.18 20.95
C ASP A 149 -6.89 23.07 19.59
N ASN A 150 -7.55 22.42 18.63
CA ASN A 150 -7.08 22.24 17.25
C ASN A 150 -7.47 23.42 16.33
N ALA A 151 -7.99 24.53 16.87
CA ALA A 151 -8.33 25.71 16.09
C ALA A 151 -7.10 26.30 15.38
N PHE A 152 -7.32 26.81 14.16
CA PHE A 152 -6.28 27.29 13.26
C PHE A 152 -5.80 28.70 13.65
N PRO A 153 -4.47 28.91 13.86
CA PRO A 153 -3.92 30.23 14.08
C PRO A 153 -3.90 31.04 12.77
N CYS A 154 -4.84 31.97 12.63
CA CYS A 154 -4.99 32.75 11.41
C CYS A 154 -4.11 34.00 11.44
N SER A 155 -3.27 34.17 10.41
CA SER A 155 -2.38 35.33 10.26
C SER A 155 -3.14 36.64 10.02
N GLN A 156 -4.32 36.59 9.40
CA GLN A 156 -5.15 37.78 9.13
C GLN A 156 -6.08 38.15 10.30
N CYS A 157 -6.57 37.17 11.05
CA CYS A 157 -7.38 37.42 12.25
C CYS A 157 -6.54 37.62 13.52
N HIS A 158 -5.23 37.41 13.43
CA HIS A 158 -4.27 37.46 14.55
C HIS A 158 -4.71 36.65 15.79
N SER A 159 -5.44 35.55 15.59
CA SER A 159 -6.04 34.73 16.66
C SER A 159 -6.31 33.30 16.21
N LYS A 160 -6.50 32.38 17.17
CA LYS A 160 -6.96 31.01 16.90
C LYS A 160 -8.44 31.05 16.51
N THR A 161 -8.76 30.58 15.31
CA THR A 161 -10.10 30.63 14.73
C THR A 161 -10.52 29.26 14.22
N THR A 162 -11.83 29.09 14.06
CA THR A 162 -12.35 27.92 13.35
C THR A 162 -11.89 27.95 11.89
N ALA A 163 -11.50 26.79 11.37
CA ALA A 163 -11.15 26.64 9.96
C ALA A 163 -11.68 25.32 9.39
N LEU A 164 -11.73 25.25 8.06
CA LEU A 164 -12.00 24.01 7.32
C LEU A 164 -10.69 23.52 6.71
N GLN A 165 -10.27 22.32 7.06
CA GLN A 165 -9.14 21.63 6.44
C GLN A 165 -9.67 20.61 5.43
N SER A 166 -8.98 20.45 4.31
CA SER A 166 -9.27 19.42 3.32
C SER A 166 -7.99 18.93 2.66
N LEU A 167 -8.01 17.66 2.28
CA LEU A 167 -6.98 17.03 1.48
C LEU A 167 -7.54 16.72 0.10
N GLN A 168 -6.72 16.87 -0.92
CA GLN A 168 -7.09 16.52 -2.28
C GLN A 168 -5.91 15.87 -2.99
N LEU A 169 -6.15 14.73 -3.63
CA LEU A 169 -5.19 14.14 -4.55
C LEU A 169 -5.11 15.00 -5.81
N ALA A 170 -3.99 15.69 -6.00
CA ALA A 170 -3.77 16.59 -7.12
C ALA A 170 -3.25 15.84 -8.36
N ASN A 171 -2.23 15.00 -8.17
CA ASN A 171 -1.57 14.27 -9.25
C ASN A 171 -1.06 12.90 -8.76
N THR A 172 -0.94 11.95 -9.67
CA THR A 172 -0.38 10.62 -9.43
C THR A 172 0.52 10.19 -10.58
N SER A 173 1.48 9.35 -10.26
CA SER A 173 2.36 8.69 -11.22
C SER A 173 1.71 7.47 -11.85
N SER A 174 2.51 6.69 -12.57
CA SER A 174 2.08 5.45 -13.24
C SER A 174 1.61 4.39 -12.26
N ILE A 175 2.18 4.32 -11.05
CA ILE A 175 1.81 3.36 -10.01
C ILE A 175 1.44 4.13 -8.75
N ILE A 176 0.36 3.71 -8.10
CA ILE A 176 -0.09 4.23 -6.80
C ILE A 176 -0.01 3.08 -5.80
N ILE A 177 0.70 3.31 -4.69
CA ILE A 177 0.74 2.40 -3.56
C ILE A 177 -0.19 2.95 -2.49
N ILE A 178 -1.22 2.18 -2.11
CA ILE A 178 -2.16 2.53 -1.04
C ILE A 178 -1.96 1.58 0.13
N HIS A 179 -1.57 2.14 1.27
CA HIS A 179 -1.50 1.42 2.53
C HIS A 179 -2.82 1.61 3.30
N LEU A 180 -3.44 0.50 3.70
CA LEU A 180 -4.67 0.50 4.49
C LEU A 180 -4.34 0.45 5.98
N LYS A 181 -4.45 1.61 6.66
CA LYS A 181 -4.28 1.73 8.11
C LYS A 181 -5.45 1.04 8.82
N ARG A 182 -5.25 -0.22 9.18
CA ARG A 182 -6.23 -1.10 9.84
C ARG A 182 -6.15 -1.11 11.37
N PHE A 183 -5.07 -0.58 11.94
CA PHE A 183 -4.85 -0.63 13.38
C PHE A 183 -5.57 0.53 14.07
N ILE A 184 -6.44 0.19 15.02
CA ILE A 184 -6.80 1.09 16.12
C ILE A 184 -5.82 0.76 17.24
N TYR A 185 -5.15 1.76 17.80
CA TYR A 185 -4.32 1.57 18.98
C TYR A 185 -5.21 1.14 20.16
N ASP A 186 -5.12 -0.13 20.53
CA ASP A 186 -5.74 -0.70 21.73
C ASP A 186 -4.61 -1.15 22.64
N GLN A 187 -4.45 -0.47 23.79
CA GLN A 187 -3.42 -0.77 24.79
C GLN A 187 -3.46 -2.22 25.30
N ARG A 188 -4.57 -2.94 25.05
CA ARG A 188 -4.79 -4.32 25.49
C ARG A 188 -4.55 -5.38 24.41
N LYS A 189 -4.24 -4.99 23.17
CA LYS A 189 -4.07 -5.93 22.04
C LYS A 189 -2.75 -5.73 21.32
N THR A 190 -1.95 -6.77 21.31
CA THR A 190 -0.74 -6.87 20.50
C THR A 190 -1.05 -7.51 19.16
N ALA A 191 -0.79 -6.81 18.06
CA ALA A 191 -0.90 -7.34 16.70
C ALA A 191 0.36 -8.15 16.31
N ASN A 192 0.88 -8.98 17.22
CA ASN A 192 2.26 -9.46 17.14
C ASN A 192 2.46 -10.74 16.33
N ASN A 193 1.43 -11.26 15.64
CA ASN A 193 1.53 -12.50 14.89
C ASN A 193 0.64 -12.48 13.65
N GLY A 194 1.24 -12.16 12.50
CA GLY A 194 0.60 -12.15 11.19
C GLY A 194 1.32 -13.07 10.21
N HIS A 195 0.60 -13.57 9.21
CA HIS A 195 1.19 -14.19 8.02
C HIS A 195 0.93 -13.29 6.82
N ILE A 196 1.96 -13.02 6.01
CA ILE A 196 1.88 -12.12 4.86
C ILE A 196 2.01 -12.94 3.59
N PHE A 197 1.12 -12.71 2.64
CA PHE A 197 1.18 -13.31 1.31
C PHE A 197 0.75 -12.29 0.27
N ALA A 198 1.04 -12.54 -1.01
CA ALA A 198 0.70 -11.62 -2.09
C ALA A 198 -0.27 -12.23 -3.11
N TYR A 199 -1.21 -11.44 -3.62
CA TYR A 199 -1.83 -11.71 -4.92
C TYR A 199 -1.17 -10.83 -5.98
N ILE A 200 -0.80 -11.44 -7.11
CA ILE A 200 -0.18 -10.77 -8.25
C ILE A 200 -0.99 -11.09 -9.50
N ARG A 201 -1.26 -10.07 -10.31
CA ARG A 201 -1.81 -10.24 -11.65
C ARG A 201 -0.68 -10.12 -12.68
N SER A 202 -0.65 -11.05 -13.63
CA SER A 202 0.31 -11.08 -14.73
C SER A 202 -0.16 -10.19 -15.90
N PRO A 203 0.75 -9.84 -16.84
CA PRO A 203 0.38 -9.12 -18.07
C PRO A 203 -0.70 -9.83 -18.90
N ASP A 204 -0.76 -11.17 -18.81
CA ASP A 204 -1.76 -12.00 -19.49
C ASP A 204 -3.09 -12.09 -18.72
N ASN A 205 -3.30 -11.22 -17.72
CA ASN A 205 -4.51 -11.13 -16.90
C ASN A 205 -4.79 -12.34 -16.00
N LEU A 206 -3.78 -13.19 -15.76
CA LEU A 206 -3.90 -14.31 -14.84
C LEU A 206 -3.51 -13.89 -13.42
N TRP A 207 -4.21 -14.43 -12.43
CA TRP A 207 -3.94 -14.16 -11.03
C TRP A 207 -3.18 -15.30 -10.38
N TYR A 208 -2.21 -14.93 -9.54
CA TYR A 208 -1.39 -15.84 -8.76
C TYR A 208 -1.39 -15.43 -7.30
N LYS A 209 -1.45 -16.42 -6.41
CA LYS A 209 -1.19 -16.26 -4.98
C LYS A 209 0.23 -16.71 -4.70
N ILE A 210 1.05 -15.81 -4.17
CA ILE A 210 2.40 -16.08 -3.69
C ILE A 210 2.36 -16.13 -2.17
N ASN A 211 2.56 -17.33 -1.64
CA ASN A 211 2.57 -17.62 -0.22
C ASN A 211 3.91 -18.27 0.13
N ASP A 212 4.89 -17.45 0.48
CA ASP A 212 6.29 -17.86 0.64
C ASP A 212 6.82 -18.56 -0.63
N GLU A 213 7.25 -19.82 -0.50
CA GLU A 213 7.71 -20.66 -1.60
C GLU A 213 6.60 -21.15 -2.55
N LEU A 214 5.32 -21.05 -2.14
CA LEU A 214 4.20 -21.57 -2.92
C LEU A 214 3.60 -20.49 -3.82
N VAL A 215 3.75 -20.67 -5.13
CA VAL A 215 3.06 -19.88 -6.16
C VAL A 215 1.93 -20.71 -6.76
N THR A 216 0.69 -20.25 -6.63
CA THR A 216 -0.51 -20.96 -7.11
C THR A 216 -1.36 -20.05 -7.97
N SER A 217 -1.89 -20.57 -9.09
CA SER A 217 -2.89 -19.84 -9.87
C SER A 217 -4.19 -19.72 -9.06
N THR A 218 -4.87 -18.58 -9.17
CA THR A 218 -6.11 -18.32 -8.43
C THR A 218 -7.13 -17.61 -9.31
N ALA A 219 -8.41 -17.83 -9.04
CA ALA A 219 -9.49 -17.15 -9.75
C ALA A 219 -9.65 -15.70 -9.24
N PRO A 220 -9.98 -14.73 -10.11
CA PRO A 220 -10.20 -13.33 -9.70
C PRO A 220 -11.21 -13.20 -8.56
N LYS A 221 -12.27 -14.02 -8.54
CA LYS A 221 -13.29 -14.03 -7.48
C LYS A 221 -12.68 -14.29 -6.10
N ALA A 222 -11.71 -15.20 -5.98
CA ALA A 222 -11.06 -15.48 -4.70
C ALA A 222 -10.23 -14.29 -4.23
N VAL A 223 -9.54 -13.60 -5.15
CA VAL A 223 -8.77 -12.38 -4.87
C VAL A 223 -9.68 -11.26 -4.37
N PHE A 224 -10.77 -10.97 -5.09
CA PHE A 224 -11.68 -9.86 -4.77
C PHE A 224 -12.56 -10.11 -3.54
N SER A 225 -12.73 -11.36 -3.13
CA SER A 225 -13.51 -11.72 -1.93
C SER A 225 -12.66 -11.69 -0.64
N ASP A 226 -11.34 -11.52 -0.75
CA ASP A 226 -10.44 -11.50 0.41
C ASP A 226 -10.34 -10.07 1.00
N ASN A 227 -10.97 -9.88 2.16
CA ASN A 227 -11.07 -8.59 2.83
C ASN A 227 -9.85 -8.21 3.67
N ASN A 228 -8.78 -9.02 3.68
CA ASN A 228 -7.61 -8.81 4.55
C ASN A 228 -6.49 -7.99 3.90
N SER A 229 -6.77 -7.27 2.81
CA SER A 229 -5.78 -6.49 2.06
C SER A 229 -5.10 -5.44 2.94
N TYR A 230 -3.79 -5.27 2.85
CA TYR A 230 -3.00 -4.36 3.70
C TYR A 230 -2.32 -3.28 2.87
N ILE A 231 -1.68 -3.68 1.77
CA ILE A 231 -1.10 -2.78 0.78
C ILE A 231 -1.72 -3.13 -0.57
N LEU A 232 -2.18 -2.11 -1.29
CA LEU A 232 -2.75 -2.20 -2.63
C LEU A 232 -1.83 -1.46 -3.60
N TRP A 233 -1.45 -2.12 -4.69
CA TRP A 233 -0.74 -1.49 -5.81
C TRP A 233 -1.74 -1.25 -6.93
N TYR A 234 -1.70 -0.09 -7.56
CA TYR A 234 -2.56 0.25 -8.70
C TYR A 234 -1.73 0.83 -9.83
N THR A 235 -1.83 0.25 -11.02
CA THR A 235 -1.25 0.83 -12.24
C THR A 235 -2.28 1.70 -12.94
N LYS A 236 -1.88 2.92 -13.31
CA LYS A 236 -2.68 3.83 -14.12
C LYS A 236 -2.78 3.28 -15.54
N LEU A 237 -4.00 2.95 -15.96
CA LEU A 237 -4.28 2.49 -17.32
C LEU A 237 -4.45 3.67 -18.27
N SER A 238 -4.08 3.47 -19.55
CA SER A 238 -4.55 4.33 -20.64
C SER A 238 -6.07 4.25 -20.77
N GLU A 239 -6.69 5.24 -21.40
CA GLU A 239 -8.15 5.25 -21.58
C GLU A 239 -8.65 4.02 -22.35
N GLU A 240 -7.91 3.61 -23.39
CA GLU A 240 -8.19 2.41 -24.18
C GLU A 240 -8.16 1.13 -23.32
N LYS A 241 -7.09 0.92 -22.55
CA LYS A 241 -6.97 -0.24 -21.64
C LYS A 241 -8.04 -0.23 -20.55
N ARG A 242 -8.41 0.96 -20.06
CA ARG A 242 -9.46 1.12 -19.05
C ARG A 242 -10.83 0.66 -19.57
N TYR A 243 -11.16 0.94 -20.82
CA TYR A 243 -12.40 0.49 -21.44
C TYR A 243 -12.45 -1.04 -21.54
N LEU A 244 -11.40 -1.67 -22.08
CA LEU A 244 -11.30 -3.12 -22.21
C LEU A 244 -11.41 -3.82 -20.85
N TYR A 245 -10.68 -3.32 -19.85
CA TYR A 245 -10.66 -3.88 -18.50
C TYR A 245 -12.03 -3.81 -17.81
N ARG A 246 -12.74 -2.68 -17.96
CA ARG A 246 -14.10 -2.53 -17.39
C ARG A 246 -15.08 -3.53 -17.98
N LYS A 247 -14.97 -3.80 -19.29
CA LYS A 247 -15.80 -4.79 -19.97
C LYS A 247 -15.57 -6.19 -19.40
N GLU A 248 -14.32 -6.62 -19.31
CA GLU A 248 -13.92 -7.92 -18.75
C GLU A 248 -14.41 -8.12 -17.31
N ILE A 249 -14.20 -7.13 -16.44
CA ILE A 249 -14.63 -7.20 -15.03
C ILE A 249 -16.15 -7.28 -14.92
N ASN A 250 -16.89 -6.48 -15.70
CA ASN A 250 -18.35 -6.53 -15.67
C ASN A 250 -18.86 -7.91 -16.13
N GLU A 251 -18.26 -8.52 -17.15
CA GLU A 251 -18.60 -9.88 -17.60
C GLU A 251 -18.33 -10.95 -16.50
N LEU A 252 -17.24 -10.82 -15.75
CA LEU A 252 -16.93 -11.68 -14.61
C LEU A 252 -17.94 -11.54 -13.45
N PHE A 253 -18.45 -10.33 -13.20
CA PHE A 253 -19.47 -10.12 -12.16
C PHE A 253 -20.89 -10.49 -12.64
N ILE A 254 -21.22 -10.30 -13.92
CA ILE A 254 -22.52 -10.68 -14.51
C ILE A 254 -22.66 -12.21 -14.61
N SER A 255 -21.61 -12.92 -15.01
CA SER A 255 -21.62 -14.40 -15.04
C SER A 255 -21.82 -15.04 -13.65
N SER A 256 -21.55 -14.29 -12.57
CA SER A 256 -21.74 -14.76 -11.19
C SER A 256 -23.15 -14.54 -10.62
N SER A 257 -24.01 -13.78 -11.31
CA SER A 257 -25.39 -13.48 -10.87
C SER A 257 -26.45 -14.41 -11.50
N GLN A 258 -26.05 -15.38 -12.33
CA GLN A 258 -26.98 -16.33 -12.99
C GLN A 258 -27.11 -17.70 -12.31
N ILE A 259 -26.53 -17.93 -11.13
CA ILE A 259 -26.83 -19.14 -10.34
C ILE A 259 -28.11 -18.89 -9.55
N SER A 260 -29.23 -19.28 -10.14
CA SER A 260 -30.54 -19.36 -9.50
C SER A 260 -30.52 -20.42 -8.40
N PHE A 261 -30.62 -20.00 -7.14
CA PHE A 261 -31.07 -20.88 -6.06
C PHE A 261 -32.60 -20.75 -5.95
N SER A 262 -33.26 -21.88 -6.16
CA SER A 262 -34.71 -22.07 -6.11
C SER A 262 -35.30 -21.57 -4.80
N SER A 263 -36.38 -20.81 -4.94
CA SER A 263 -37.24 -20.32 -3.88
C SER A 263 -38.01 -21.44 -3.18
N THR A 264 -37.78 -21.60 -1.88
CA THR A 264 -38.83 -22.07 -0.95
C THR A 264 -38.75 -21.23 0.33
N PRO A 265 -39.82 -20.51 0.73
CA PRO A 265 -39.82 -19.67 1.91
C PRO A 265 -40.09 -20.51 3.16
N ILE A 266 -39.14 -20.54 4.10
CA ILE A 266 -39.43 -21.01 5.46
C ILE A 266 -39.59 -19.77 6.34
N HIS A 267 -40.86 -19.43 6.60
CA HIS A 267 -41.23 -18.53 7.69
C HIS A 267 -40.81 -19.14 9.03
N ARG A 268 -39.98 -18.44 9.80
CA ARG A 268 -40.05 -18.44 11.27
C ARG A 268 -39.81 -17.03 11.81
N ASN A 269 -40.86 -16.46 12.36
CA ASN A 269 -40.81 -15.39 13.36
C ASN A 269 -39.93 -15.85 14.54
N ILE A 270 -39.08 -14.99 15.07
CA ILE A 270 -38.78 -14.88 16.52
C ILE A 270 -38.15 -13.49 16.79
N GLN A 271 -38.60 -12.91 17.90
CA GLN A 271 -38.46 -11.54 18.37
C GLN A 271 -37.03 -11.15 18.81
N MET A 272 -36.79 -9.83 18.82
CA MET A 272 -35.69 -9.21 19.55
C MET A 272 -35.79 -9.52 21.06
N THR A 273 -34.72 -10.08 21.63
CA THR A 273 -34.35 -9.85 23.03
C THR A 273 -32.83 -9.74 23.13
N ARG A 274 -32.38 -8.65 23.76
CA ARG A 274 -31.01 -8.49 24.28
C ARG A 274 -30.73 -9.61 25.30
N ASN A 275 -29.53 -10.18 25.27
CA ASN A 275 -28.65 -10.23 26.43
C ASN A 275 -27.26 -10.76 26.07
N PHE A 276 -26.33 -10.33 26.91
CA PHE A 276 -24.89 -10.55 26.90
C PHE A 276 -24.49 -12.01 27.14
N ASP A 277 -23.21 -12.25 26.84
CA ASP A 277 -22.35 -13.38 27.23
C ASP A 277 -22.42 -14.65 26.35
N ASP A 278 -21.40 -14.83 25.50
CA ASP A 278 -20.33 -15.77 25.88
C ASP A 278 -19.08 -15.67 24.98
N CYS A 279 -17.93 -15.73 25.63
CA CYS A 279 -16.58 -15.74 25.06
C CYS A 279 -16.23 -17.11 24.50
N SER A 280 -15.71 -17.19 23.27
CA SER A 280 -14.48 -17.94 22.91
C SER A 280 -14.34 -18.15 21.39
N ALA A 281 -13.08 -18.19 20.93
CA ALA A 281 -12.59 -18.44 19.57
C ALA A 281 -12.54 -17.23 18.59
N VAL A 282 -11.62 -16.30 18.85
CA VAL A 282 -11.12 -15.38 17.82
C VAL A 282 -10.23 -16.15 16.84
N ARG A 283 -10.77 -16.49 15.67
CA ARG A 283 -9.97 -16.95 14.52
C ARG A 283 -9.07 -15.81 14.05
N LYS A 284 -7.75 -15.97 14.24
CA LYS A 284 -6.71 -15.10 13.66
C LYS A 284 -6.83 -15.14 12.13
N LYS A 285 -6.85 -13.96 11.48
CA LYS A 285 -6.88 -13.84 10.01
C LYS A 285 -5.52 -13.37 9.50
N PRO A 286 -4.99 -13.96 8.41
CA PRO A 286 -3.72 -13.54 7.80
C PRO A 286 -3.84 -12.16 7.14
N PHE A 287 -2.73 -11.43 7.01
CA PHE A 287 -2.66 -10.14 6.35
C PHE A 287 -2.29 -10.35 4.86
N LEU A 288 -3.01 -9.70 3.96
CA LEU A 288 -2.87 -9.89 2.52
C LEU A 288 -2.21 -8.66 1.87
N MET A 289 -1.19 -8.86 1.04
CA MET A 289 -0.68 -7.85 0.11
C MET A 289 -1.39 -8.04 -1.24
N ILE A 290 -2.16 -7.08 -1.72
CA ILE A 290 -2.72 -7.16 -3.08
C ILE A 290 -1.84 -6.32 -3.98
N MET A 291 -1.03 -6.98 -4.80
CA MET A 291 -0.30 -6.34 -5.88
C MET A 291 -1.19 -6.40 -7.13
N CYS A 292 -2.00 -5.36 -7.39
CA CYS A 292 -2.56 -5.23 -8.74
C CYS A 292 -1.47 -4.63 -9.63
N ILE A 293 -0.85 -5.48 -10.43
CA ILE A 293 -0.22 -5.09 -11.69
C ILE A 293 -1.17 -5.45 -12.83
#